data_AF-A0A2D5PDM4-F1
#
_entry.id   AF-A0A2D5PDM4-F1
#
_cell.length_a   1.000
_cell.length_b   1.000
_cell.length_c   1.000
_cell.angle_alpha   90.00
_cell.angle_beta   90.00
_cell.angle_gamma   90.00
#
_symmetry.space_group_name_H-M   'P 1'
#
loop_
_entity.id
_entity.type
_entity.pdbx_description
1 polymer ?
#
loop_
_entity_poly.entity_id
_entity_poly.type
_entity_poly.pdbx_seq_one_letter_code
_entity_poly.pdbx_strand_id
1 'polypeptide(L)'
;MFFKLPSVKNPKGPDFSKARKIEKDFGIGRLSFKTNPSDPMYQVLPPWESEAEKFDVTDNSIYTNKISSEEKLPEHIKYVTFYSNSWTFKGGQIFNRSCGRLNMIGLVYRIENLAVNESLFNKKDLLNTCLEIIKYDSCQIHNERSNDNTIVILPQKWPNELGPLNAQWLKINNINWLYYEYLSLIDSSIHIQLCTPLSDEHIIQINFPITLTLHNAGNAFQGFTQIPLDNFRKYILDIIYSLKLDIHNQLSSGSGLKSDDKGEKPVIEATPDHILLAKTVMRAWSAKEYTNPKLKKDDDHRASYEDVSALIDKLVQPTPLPNSYPRGEVMHNYMAMQILKDEEERAKAKMQEALSKSQASLE
;
A
#
# COMPACT_ATOMS: atom_id res chain seq x y z
N MET A 1 12.21 35.80 -8.35
CA MET A 1 11.75 34.40 -8.20
C MET A 1 12.36 33.86 -6.91
N PHE A 2 11.61 33.78 -5.81
CA PHE A 2 12.15 33.35 -4.53
C PHE A 2 12.26 31.81 -4.50
N PHE A 3 13.48 31.27 -4.49
CA PHE A 3 13.70 29.84 -4.26
C PHE A 3 13.40 29.53 -2.79
N LYS A 4 12.30 28.81 -2.52
CA LYS A 4 12.03 28.27 -1.18
C LYS A 4 13.04 27.15 -0.88
N LEU A 5 13.82 27.32 0.18
CA LEU A 5 14.71 26.28 0.69
C LEU A 5 13.89 25.05 1.14
N PRO A 6 14.42 23.82 0.98
CA PRO A 6 13.77 22.61 1.50
C PRO A 6 13.52 22.73 3.00
N SER A 7 12.34 22.30 3.44
CA SER A 7 11.97 22.20 4.84
C SER A 7 11.15 20.94 5.08
N VAL A 8 10.97 20.53 6.33
CA VAL A 8 10.08 19.41 6.69
C VAL A 8 8.66 19.66 6.16
N LYS A 9 8.24 20.93 6.12
CA LYS A 9 6.95 21.38 5.57
C LYS A 9 6.94 21.52 4.05
N ASN A 10 8.07 21.34 3.38
CA ASN A 10 8.19 21.34 1.92
C ASN A 10 9.35 20.43 1.50
N PRO A 11 9.20 19.09 1.63
CA PRO A 11 10.26 18.14 1.33
C PRO A 11 10.54 18.13 -0.17
N LYS A 12 11.81 18.25 -0.57
CA LYS A 12 12.24 18.27 -1.97
C LYS A 12 12.66 16.87 -2.42
N GLY A 13 11.95 16.33 -3.41
CA GLY A 13 12.26 15.07 -4.07
C GLY A 13 13.09 15.25 -5.35
N PRO A 14 13.21 14.18 -6.17
CA PRO A 14 13.85 14.24 -7.47
C PRO A 14 13.17 15.23 -8.42
N ASP A 15 13.96 15.76 -9.35
CA ASP A 15 13.48 16.65 -10.40
C ASP A 15 13.02 15.83 -11.60
N PHE A 16 11.70 15.71 -11.78
CA PHE A 16 11.11 14.91 -12.85
C PHE A 16 11.46 15.40 -14.26
N SER A 17 11.89 16.66 -14.42
CA SER A 17 12.41 17.14 -15.71
C SER A 17 13.68 16.42 -16.16
N LYS A 18 14.39 15.79 -15.21
CA LYS A 18 15.59 14.97 -15.43
C LYS A 18 15.30 13.47 -15.46
N ALA A 19 14.02 13.07 -15.50
CA ALA A 19 13.63 11.68 -15.56
C ALA A 19 14.06 11.05 -16.88
N ARG A 20 14.53 9.79 -16.83
CA ARG A 20 14.84 8.97 -18.00
C ARG A 20 13.66 8.07 -18.34
N LYS A 21 13.59 7.63 -19.59
CA LYS A 21 12.63 6.61 -20.01
C LYS A 21 13.11 5.24 -19.55
N ILE A 22 12.21 4.44 -18.99
CA ILE A 22 12.36 3.03 -18.67
C ILE A 22 11.43 2.25 -19.61
N GLU A 23 11.90 1.12 -20.13
CA GLU A 23 11.11 0.22 -20.97
C GLU A 23 11.23 -1.21 -20.42
N LYS A 24 10.09 -1.90 -20.38
CA LYS A 24 9.98 -3.30 -19.94
C LYS A 24 9.13 -4.06 -20.95
N ASP A 25 9.69 -5.13 -21.50
CA ASP A 25 9.04 -6.02 -22.47
C ASP A 25 8.70 -7.35 -21.78
N PHE A 26 7.41 -7.66 -21.74
CA PHE A 26 6.83 -8.81 -21.05
C PHE A 26 6.57 -9.99 -21.99
N GLY A 27 6.96 -9.92 -23.27
CA GLY A 27 6.63 -10.91 -24.30
C GLY A 27 5.21 -10.74 -24.88
N ILE A 28 4.20 -10.51 -24.02
CA ILE A 28 2.80 -10.26 -24.42
C ILE A 28 2.38 -8.79 -24.37
N GLY A 29 3.25 -7.93 -23.83
CA GLY A 29 2.99 -6.52 -23.60
C GLY A 29 4.29 -5.74 -23.41
N ARG A 30 4.24 -4.42 -23.60
CA ARG A 30 5.36 -3.51 -23.32
C ARG A 30 4.90 -2.35 -22.47
N LEU A 31 5.58 -2.14 -21.35
CA LEU A 31 5.38 -0.99 -20.47
C LEU A 31 6.55 -0.02 -20.61
N SER A 32 6.25 1.27 -20.77
CA SER A 32 7.24 2.33 -20.66
C SER A 32 6.76 3.45 -19.74
N PHE A 33 7.70 4.06 -19.02
CA PHE A 33 7.44 5.18 -18.12
C PHE A 33 8.68 6.04 -17.93
N LYS A 34 8.53 7.17 -17.26
CA LYS A 34 9.65 8.05 -16.91
C LYS A 34 9.88 8.05 -15.41
N THR A 35 11.14 7.98 -15.00
CA THR A 35 11.53 8.25 -13.61
C THR A 35 13.00 8.62 -13.50
N ASN A 36 13.40 9.21 -12.39
CA ASN A 36 14.80 9.52 -12.10
C ASN A 36 15.59 8.25 -11.70
N PRO A 37 16.92 8.23 -11.92
CA PRO A 37 17.77 7.18 -11.35
C PRO A 37 17.64 7.10 -9.83
N SER A 38 17.96 5.94 -9.28
CA SER A 38 17.99 5.73 -7.83
C SER A 38 18.90 6.72 -7.10
N ASP A 39 18.44 7.26 -5.96
CA ASP A 39 19.24 8.03 -5.00
C ASP A 39 18.97 7.51 -3.57
N PRO A 40 19.36 6.25 -3.27
CA PRO A 40 19.13 5.68 -1.96
C PRO A 40 20.19 6.21 -1.00
N MET A 41 19.74 6.70 0.16
CA MET A 41 20.63 7.18 1.22
C MET A 41 21.50 6.06 1.82
N TYR A 42 21.13 4.79 1.63
CA TYR A 42 21.80 3.62 2.21
C TYR A 42 22.19 2.61 1.12
N GLN A 43 23.48 2.30 1.03
CA GLN A 43 24.06 1.33 0.07
C GLN A 43 23.78 -0.15 0.43
N VAL A 44 23.11 -0.42 1.55
CA VAL A 44 22.86 -1.79 2.09
C VAL A 44 21.60 -2.44 1.51
N LEU A 45 20.86 -1.72 0.66
CA LEU A 45 19.64 -2.20 0.03
C LEU A 45 19.95 -3.02 -1.24
N PRO A 46 19.06 -3.92 -1.69
CA PRO A 46 19.27 -4.70 -2.92
C PRO A 46 19.60 -3.79 -4.11
N PRO A 47 20.27 -4.31 -5.15
CA PRO A 47 20.58 -3.51 -6.33
C PRO A 47 19.28 -3.05 -6.98
N TRP A 48 18.97 -1.76 -6.81
CA TRP A 48 17.85 -1.10 -7.47
C TRP A 48 18.04 -1.13 -8.97
N GLU A 49 16.95 -1.27 -9.71
CA GLU A 49 16.94 -1.33 -11.18
C GLU A 49 17.81 -2.47 -11.74
N SER A 50 17.88 -3.61 -11.04
CA SER A 50 18.61 -4.80 -11.51
C SER A 50 17.76 -5.77 -12.33
N GLU A 51 16.45 -5.53 -12.41
CA GLU A 51 15.52 -6.40 -13.11
C GLU A 51 15.72 -6.33 -14.63
N ALA A 52 15.55 -7.46 -15.30
CA ALA A 52 15.71 -7.57 -16.75
C ALA A 52 14.81 -6.58 -17.51
N GLU A 53 15.30 -6.04 -18.62
CA GLU A 53 14.51 -5.19 -19.53
C GLU A 53 13.48 -6.00 -20.32
N LYS A 54 13.77 -7.29 -20.55
CA LYS A 54 12.92 -8.22 -21.28
C LYS A 54 12.83 -9.56 -20.57
N PHE A 55 11.61 -10.06 -20.40
CA PHE A 55 11.31 -11.42 -19.94
C PHE A 55 9.92 -11.82 -20.44
N ASP A 56 9.64 -13.11 -20.53
CA ASP A 56 8.34 -13.60 -21.00
C ASP A 56 7.46 -13.96 -19.80
N VAL A 57 6.36 -13.23 -19.61
CA VAL A 57 5.44 -13.50 -18.49
C VAL A 57 4.69 -14.83 -18.63
N THR A 58 4.76 -15.49 -19.79
CA THR A 58 4.20 -16.83 -19.99
C THR A 58 5.15 -17.95 -19.53
N ASP A 59 6.41 -17.63 -19.22
CA ASP A 59 7.35 -18.58 -18.62
C ASP A 59 7.07 -18.72 -17.12
N ASN A 60 6.47 -19.83 -16.73
CA ASN A 60 6.09 -20.09 -15.34
C ASN A 60 7.30 -20.20 -14.38
N SER A 61 8.51 -20.43 -14.89
CA SER A 61 9.71 -20.64 -14.07
C SER A 61 10.22 -19.35 -13.41
N ILE A 62 9.82 -18.17 -13.89
CA ILE A 62 10.28 -16.87 -13.38
C ILE A 62 9.53 -16.43 -12.12
N TYR A 63 8.39 -17.06 -11.83
CA TYR A 63 7.48 -16.64 -10.78
C TYR A 63 7.82 -17.25 -9.42
N THR A 64 7.53 -16.50 -8.36
CA THR A 64 7.59 -16.98 -6.98
C THR A 64 6.30 -16.64 -6.24
N ASN A 65 6.00 -17.39 -5.19
CA ASN A 65 4.95 -17.04 -4.22
C ASN A 65 5.54 -16.67 -2.85
N LYS A 66 6.87 -16.53 -2.73
CA LYS A 66 7.53 -16.26 -1.47
C LYS A 66 7.66 -14.75 -1.24
N ILE A 67 6.97 -14.23 -0.23
CA ILE A 67 7.04 -12.82 0.19
C ILE A 67 8.27 -12.61 1.08
N SER A 68 8.42 -13.45 2.10
CA SER A 68 9.53 -13.39 3.06
C SER A 68 9.99 -14.80 3.45
N SER A 69 10.89 -14.94 4.44
CA SER A 69 11.28 -16.25 4.97
C SER A 69 10.09 -17.01 5.58
N GLU A 70 9.13 -16.28 6.11
CA GLU A 70 8.01 -16.81 6.90
C GLU A 70 6.66 -16.66 6.18
N GLU A 71 6.57 -15.77 5.20
CA GLU A 71 5.32 -15.43 4.50
C GLU A 71 5.35 -15.86 3.04
N LYS A 72 4.23 -16.44 2.60
CA LYS A 72 3.99 -16.84 1.22
C LYS A 72 2.57 -16.49 0.80
N LEU A 73 2.41 -16.11 -0.46
CA LEU A 73 1.12 -16.06 -1.11
C LEU A 73 0.58 -17.49 -1.30
N PRO A 74 -0.75 -17.64 -1.45
CA PRO A 74 -1.37 -18.89 -1.89
C PRO A 74 -0.72 -19.44 -3.15
N GLU A 75 -0.74 -20.75 -3.33
CA GLU A 75 -0.08 -21.40 -4.47
C GLU A 75 -0.59 -20.91 -5.84
N HIS A 76 -1.85 -20.50 -5.92
CA HIS A 76 -2.46 -20.00 -7.15
C HIS A 76 -2.14 -18.53 -7.45
N ILE A 77 -1.49 -17.81 -6.53
CA ILE A 77 -1.06 -16.42 -6.73
C ILE A 77 0.47 -16.40 -6.71
N LYS A 78 1.06 -16.08 -7.86
CA LYS A 78 2.51 -15.96 -8.00
C LYS A 78 2.85 -14.59 -8.57
N TYR A 79 4.07 -14.12 -8.34
CA TYR A 79 4.52 -12.84 -8.88
C TYR A 79 5.97 -12.88 -9.34
N VAL A 80 6.32 -11.91 -10.18
CA VAL A 80 7.69 -11.58 -10.57
C VAL A 80 7.87 -10.06 -10.49
N THR A 81 8.99 -9.62 -9.93
CA THR A 81 9.35 -8.19 -9.89
C THR A 81 9.96 -7.78 -11.21
N PHE A 82 9.35 -6.80 -11.88
CA PHE A 82 9.84 -6.29 -13.16
C PHE A 82 10.64 -5.00 -13.02
N TYR A 83 10.50 -4.30 -11.90
CA TYR A 83 11.19 -3.05 -11.65
C TYR A 83 11.22 -2.71 -10.17
N SER A 84 12.34 -2.22 -9.67
CA SER A 84 12.43 -1.61 -8.35
C SER A 84 13.28 -0.35 -8.36
N ASN A 85 12.86 0.68 -7.63
CA ASN A 85 13.65 1.90 -7.46
C ASN A 85 13.33 2.62 -6.14
N SER A 86 14.19 3.57 -5.75
CA SER A 86 14.11 4.31 -4.49
C SER A 86 14.64 5.73 -4.61
N TRP A 87 13.92 6.68 -4.02
CA TRP A 87 14.26 8.10 -3.98
C TRP A 87 14.12 8.68 -2.59
N THR A 88 15.05 9.56 -2.23
CA THR A 88 15.05 10.27 -0.95
C THR A 88 14.46 11.68 -1.09
N PHE A 89 13.58 12.05 -0.16
CA PHE A 89 13.01 13.40 -0.07
C PHE A 89 13.68 14.16 1.07
N LYS A 90 14.25 15.33 0.77
CA LYS A 90 15.09 16.10 1.70
C LYS A 90 14.34 17.33 2.23
N GLY A 91 14.43 17.62 3.53
CA GLY A 91 13.69 18.73 4.15
C GLY A 91 14.42 19.50 5.25
N GLY A 92 15.76 19.56 5.21
CA GLY A 92 16.55 20.36 6.16
C GLY A 92 17.18 21.60 5.54
N GLN A 93 17.15 22.74 6.26
CA GLN A 93 17.74 24.00 5.79
C GLN A 93 19.28 24.08 5.90
N ILE A 94 19.93 23.23 6.73
CA ILE A 94 21.38 23.32 6.99
C ILE A 94 22.13 22.01 6.66
N PHE A 95 21.45 20.86 6.65
CA PHE A 95 22.11 19.55 6.50
C PHE A 95 21.45 18.57 5.50
N ASN A 96 20.48 18.99 4.68
CA ASN A 96 19.82 18.10 3.71
C ASN A 96 19.34 16.75 4.32
N ARG A 97 18.91 16.75 5.60
CA ARG A 97 18.41 15.53 6.25
C ARG A 97 17.19 15.01 5.50
N SER A 98 17.15 13.69 5.30
CA SER A 98 15.98 13.01 4.72
C SER A 98 14.78 13.23 5.63
N CYS A 99 13.65 13.58 5.02
CA CYS A 99 12.34 13.61 5.64
C CYS A 99 11.48 12.43 5.22
N GLY A 100 12.01 11.55 4.38
CA GLY A 100 11.33 10.35 3.95
C GLY A 100 11.91 9.77 2.67
N ARG A 101 11.39 8.61 2.31
CA ARG A 101 11.76 7.84 1.14
C ARG A 101 10.51 7.47 0.37
N LEU A 102 10.63 7.45 -0.95
CA LEU A 102 9.66 6.87 -1.86
C LEU A 102 10.32 5.68 -2.56
N ASN A 103 9.69 4.53 -2.52
CA ASN A 103 10.06 3.39 -3.35
C ASN A 103 9.04 3.23 -4.48
N MET A 104 9.46 2.59 -5.57
CA MET A 104 8.58 2.06 -6.60
C MET A 104 8.91 0.59 -6.79
N ILE A 105 7.91 -0.27 -6.72
CA ILE A 105 8.05 -1.72 -6.95
C ILE A 105 7.00 -2.12 -7.97
N GLY A 106 7.46 -2.53 -9.15
CA GLY A 106 6.63 -3.07 -10.22
C GLY A 106 6.60 -4.58 -10.17
N LEU A 107 5.41 -5.16 -10.08
CA LEU A 107 5.15 -6.60 -10.04
C LEU A 107 4.24 -7.00 -11.21
N VAL A 108 4.48 -8.18 -11.77
CA VAL A 108 3.46 -8.90 -12.55
C VAL A 108 2.98 -10.05 -11.69
N TYR A 109 1.69 -10.08 -11.37
CA TYR A 109 1.04 -11.22 -10.73
C TYR A 109 0.48 -12.14 -11.82
N ARG A 110 0.60 -13.44 -11.58
CA ARG A 110 -0.08 -14.50 -12.32
C ARG A 110 -1.08 -15.17 -11.40
N ILE A 111 -2.32 -15.25 -11.87
CA ILE A 111 -3.47 -15.78 -11.14
C ILE A 111 -3.87 -17.09 -11.78
N GLU A 112 -3.49 -18.19 -11.14
CA GLU A 112 -3.86 -19.52 -11.57
C GLU A 112 -5.29 -19.83 -11.12
N ASN A 113 -6.00 -20.68 -11.88
CA ASN A 113 -7.33 -21.19 -11.53
C ASN A 113 -8.47 -20.15 -11.49
N LEU A 114 -8.40 -19.07 -12.27
CA LEU A 114 -9.59 -18.25 -12.56
C LEU A 114 -10.69 -19.12 -13.15
N ALA A 115 -11.95 -18.88 -12.76
CA ALA A 115 -13.06 -19.64 -13.31
C ALA A 115 -13.17 -19.41 -14.83
N VAL A 116 -13.67 -20.41 -15.57
CA VAL A 116 -13.73 -20.36 -17.05
C VAL A 116 -14.50 -19.14 -17.59
N ASN A 117 -15.40 -18.57 -16.78
CA ASN A 117 -16.22 -17.41 -17.10
C ASN A 117 -15.73 -16.09 -16.50
N GLU A 118 -14.59 -16.10 -15.80
CA GLU A 118 -13.96 -14.90 -15.22
C GLU A 118 -12.83 -14.40 -16.13
N SER A 119 -12.62 -13.09 -16.15
CA SER A 119 -11.51 -12.47 -16.87
C SER A 119 -11.04 -11.23 -16.14
N LEU A 120 -9.73 -11.05 -16.00
CA LEU A 120 -9.16 -9.85 -15.37
C LEU A 120 -9.43 -8.56 -16.15
N PHE A 121 -9.91 -8.64 -17.39
CA PHE A 121 -10.43 -7.47 -18.12
C PHE A 121 -11.83 -7.04 -17.65
N ASN A 122 -12.57 -7.92 -16.99
CA ASN A 122 -13.77 -7.55 -16.24
C ASN A 122 -13.36 -6.83 -14.96
N LYS A 123 -13.94 -5.64 -14.74
CA LYS A 123 -13.61 -4.80 -13.60
C LYS A 123 -13.94 -5.47 -12.27
N LYS A 124 -15.05 -6.21 -12.16
CA LYS A 124 -15.43 -6.87 -10.90
C LYS A 124 -14.48 -8.01 -10.57
N ASP A 125 -14.11 -8.82 -11.56
CA ASP A 125 -13.18 -9.93 -11.39
C ASP A 125 -11.81 -9.39 -10.96
N LEU A 126 -11.31 -8.33 -11.62
CA LEU A 126 -10.07 -7.66 -11.21
C LEU A 126 -10.13 -7.15 -9.76
N LEU A 127 -11.25 -6.54 -9.34
CA LEU A 127 -11.41 -6.04 -7.97
C LEU A 127 -11.42 -7.18 -6.95
N ASN A 128 -12.09 -8.30 -7.24
CA ASN A 128 -12.08 -9.48 -6.39
C ASN A 128 -10.66 -10.05 -6.26
N THR A 129 -9.93 -10.18 -7.37
CA THR A 129 -8.54 -10.63 -7.35
C THR A 129 -7.64 -9.68 -6.58
N CYS A 130 -7.82 -8.36 -6.73
CA CYS A 130 -7.09 -7.38 -5.93
C CYS A 130 -7.39 -7.55 -4.44
N LEU A 131 -8.66 -7.68 -4.04
CA LEU A 131 -9.03 -7.94 -2.64
C LEU A 131 -8.39 -9.22 -2.08
N GLU A 132 -8.26 -10.24 -2.91
CA GLU A 132 -7.57 -11.47 -2.53
C GLU A 132 -6.07 -11.25 -2.31
N ILE A 133 -5.38 -10.52 -3.20
CA ILE A 133 -3.96 -10.17 -3.02
C ILE A 133 -3.77 -9.34 -1.73
N ILE A 134 -4.64 -8.35 -1.53
CA ILE A 134 -4.61 -7.43 -0.37
C ILE A 134 -4.69 -8.17 0.95
N LYS A 135 -5.46 -9.27 1.01
CA LYS A 135 -5.57 -10.12 2.20
C LYS A 135 -4.21 -10.58 2.72
N TYR A 136 -3.26 -10.85 1.82
CA TYR A 136 -1.95 -11.37 2.18
C TYR A 136 -0.89 -10.27 2.30
N ASP A 137 -0.96 -9.25 1.44
CA ASP A 137 0.06 -8.20 1.39
C ASP A 137 -0.17 -7.08 2.43
N SER A 138 -1.43 -6.79 2.80
CA SER A 138 -1.80 -5.56 3.54
C SER A 138 -2.74 -5.78 4.75
N CYS A 139 -3.26 -7.00 4.97
CA CYS A 139 -4.10 -7.31 6.14
C CYS A 139 -3.32 -7.96 7.30
N GLN A 140 -2.03 -7.63 7.43
CA GLN A 140 -1.23 -8.07 8.56
C GLN A 140 -1.74 -7.47 9.88
N ILE A 141 -1.52 -8.20 10.97
CA ILE A 141 -1.96 -7.83 12.32
C ILE A 141 -0.79 -7.82 13.30
N HIS A 142 -0.88 -6.99 14.34
CA HIS A 142 0.06 -6.92 15.44
C HIS A 142 -0.64 -7.06 16.78
N ASN A 143 0.14 -7.24 17.84
CA ASN A 143 -0.40 -7.18 19.20
C ASN A 143 -0.74 -5.74 19.57
N GLU A 144 -1.84 -5.57 20.30
CA GLU A 144 -2.10 -4.37 21.08
C GLU A 144 -0.86 -4.00 21.88
N ARG A 145 -0.60 -2.69 21.94
CA ARG A 145 0.52 -2.17 22.70
C ARG A 145 0.27 -2.40 24.19
N SER A 146 1.15 -3.16 24.84
CA SER A 146 1.18 -3.25 26.31
C SER A 146 1.33 -1.84 26.89
N ASN A 147 0.39 -1.43 27.74
CA ASN A 147 0.65 -0.32 28.65
C ASN A 147 1.77 -0.76 29.60
N ASP A 148 2.71 0.14 29.91
CA ASP A 148 4.02 -0.16 30.53
C ASP A 148 4.00 -0.89 31.90
N ASN A 149 2.84 -1.30 32.42
CA ASN A 149 2.71 -1.97 33.73
C ASN A 149 1.71 -3.14 33.79
N THR A 150 1.23 -3.67 32.65
CA THR A 150 0.30 -4.82 32.67
C THR A 150 0.79 -5.95 31.79
N ILE A 151 1.07 -7.10 32.41
CA ILE A 151 1.22 -8.38 31.71
C ILE A 151 -0.16 -8.80 31.23
N VAL A 152 -0.41 -8.66 29.94
CA VAL A 152 -1.64 -9.14 29.31
C VAL A 152 -1.39 -10.56 28.82
N ILE A 153 -2.05 -11.54 29.45
CA ILE A 153 -1.87 -12.98 29.17
C ILE A 153 -2.28 -13.31 27.72
N LEU A 154 -3.28 -12.60 27.18
CA LEU A 154 -3.73 -12.70 25.79
C LEU A 154 -3.95 -11.30 25.23
N PRO A 155 -2.92 -10.66 24.62
CA PRO A 155 -3.08 -9.33 24.07
C PRO A 155 -4.06 -9.36 22.89
N GLN A 156 -4.92 -8.35 22.82
CA GLN A 156 -5.78 -8.15 21.65
C GLN A 156 -4.90 -7.99 20.39
N LYS A 157 -5.39 -8.42 19.23
CA LYS A 157 -4.75 -8.17 17.94
C LYS A 157 -5.36 -6.94 17.27
N TRP A 158 -4.54 -6.17 16.56
CA TRP A 158 -4.95 -4.99 15.80
C TRP A 158 -4.40 -5.04 14.37
N PRO A 159 -5.03 -4.37 13.39
CA PRO A 159 -4.52 -4.29 12.03
C PRO A 159 -3.30 -3.36 11.92
N ASN A 160 -2.34 -3.71 11.06
CA ASN A 160 -1.19 -2.86 10.77
C ASN A 160 -1.56 -1.65 9.89
N GLU A 161 -2.50 -1.84 8.96
CA GLU A 161 -2.83 -0.86 7.92
C GLU A 161 -4.35 -0.65 7.82
N LEU A 162 -4.75 0.56 7.42
CA LEU A 162 -6.10 0.90 6.99
C LEU A 162 -6.14 1.05 5.46
N GLY A 163 -6.98 0.25 4.81
CA GLY A 163 -7.28 0.38 3.39
C GLY A 163 -8.14 -0.76 2.84
N PRO A 164 -8.47 -0.73 1.54
CA PRO A 164 -8.11 0.30 0.56
C PRO A 164 -8.80 1.65 0.83
N LEU A 165 -8.09 2.74 0.58
CA LEU A 165 -8.56 4.13 0.66
C LEU A 165 -8.47 4.78 -0.73
N ASN A 166 -9.25 5.83 -0.95
CA ASN A 166 -9.20 6.66 -2.16
C ASN A 166 -9.24 5.86 -3.49
N ALA A 167 -9.89 4.70 -3.51
CA ALA A 167 -9.85 3.80 -4.66
C ALA A 167 -10.61 4.40 -5.85
N GLN A 168 -10.03 4.39 -7.04
CA GLN A 168 -10.61 5.00 -8.23
C GLN A 168 -10.01 4.43 -9.50
N TRP A 169 -10.78 4.47 -10.58
CA TRP A 169 -10.28 4.11 -11.90
C TRP A 169 -9.73 5.34 -12.61
N LEU A 170 -8.54 5.24 -13.19
CA LEU A 170 -7.86 6.28 -13.96
C LEU A 170 -7.75 5.86 -15.42
N LYS A 171 -8.11 6.75 -16.35
CA LYS A 171 -7.81 6.56 -17.78
C LYS A 171 -6.42 7.13 -18.08
N ILE A 172 -5.44 6.25 -18.32
CA ILE A 172 -4.06 6.62 -18.63
C ILE A 172 -3.70 6.02 -19.98
N ASN A 173 -3.44 6.87 -20.98
CA ASN A 173 -3.08 6.45 -22.35
C ASN A 173 -4.02 5.37 -22.92
N ASN A 174 -5.33 5.59 -22.77
CA ASN A 174 -6.43 4.69 -23.19
C ASN A 174 -6.54 3.35 -22.44
N ILE A 175 -5.73 3.12 -21.41
CA ILE A 175 -5.84 1.98 -20.52
C ILE A 175 -6.50 2.41 -19.21
N ASN A 176 -7.36 1.54 -18.67
CA ASN A 176 -7.98 1.75 -17.37
C ASN A 176 -7.08 1.15 -16.29
N TRP A 177 -6.67 1.98 -15.34
CA TRP A 177 -5.88 1.57 -14.18
C TRP A 177 -6.70 1.75 -12.91
N LEU A 178 -6.68 0.76 -12.04
CA LEU A 178 -7.23 0.87 -10.70
C LEU A 178 -6.16 1.46 -9.78
N TYR A 179 -6.47 2.56 -9.12
CA TYR A 179 -5.64 3.23 -8.13
C TYR A 179 -6.28 3.06 -6.74
N TYR A 180 -5.48 2.84 -5.69
CA TYR A 180 -5.92 2.87 -4.29
C TYR A 180 -4.75 3.09 -3.32
N GLU A 181 -5.05 3.45 -2.08
CA GLU A 181 -4.06 3.78 -1.04
C GLU A 181 -4.24 2.94 0.23
N TYR A 182 -3.16 2.74 0.99
CA TYR A 182 -3.17 2.21 2.36
C TYR A 182 -2.44 3.15 3.30
N LEU A 183 -2.97 3.28 4.50
CA LEU A 183 -2.39 4.05 5.58
C LEU A 183 -1.86 3.10 6.66
N SER A 184 -0.57 3.13 6.97
CA SER A 184 -0.06 2.43 8.15
C SER A 184 -0.60 3.08 9.43
N LEU A 185 -0.95 2.24 10.40
CA LEU A 185 -1.51 2.65 11.69
C LEU A 185 -0.44 2.73 12.78
N ILE A 186 0.72 2.09 12.57
CA ILE A 186 1.77 1.91 13.59
C ILE A 186 3.07 2.65 13.26
N ASP A 187 3.29 2.99 11.99
CA ASP A 187 4.46 3.71 11.51
C ASP A 187 4.07 4.79 10.49
N SER A 188 5.02 5.66 10.15
CA SER A 188 4.77 6.81 9.28
C SER A 188 4.81 6.44 7.79
N SER A 189 4.07 5.41 7.37
CA SER A 189 4.02 4.99 5.95
C SER A 189 2.64 5.12 5.29
N ILE A 190 2.66 5.38 3.99
CA ILE A 190 1.50 5.30 3.11
C ILE A 190 1.89 4.54 1.84
N HIS A 191 1.02 3.68 1.36
CA HIS A 191 1.27 2.84 0.20
C HIS A 191 0.27 3.20 -0.88
N ILE A 192 0.74 3.61 -2.05
CA ILE A 192 -0.12 3.85 -3.21
C ILE A 192 0.02 2.66 -4.16
N GLN A 193 -1.09 2.09 -4.60
CA GLN A 193 -1.11 0.97 -5.54
C GLN A 193 -1.81 1.37 -6.83
N LEU A 194 -1.27 0.89 -7.95
CA LEU A 194 -1.82 1.05 -9.28
C LEU A 194 -1.80 -0.29 -10.00
N CYS A 195 -2.93 -0.78 -10.51
CA CYS A 195 -2.98 -2.05 -11.22
C CYS A 195 -3.84 -2.02 -12.49
N THR A 196 -3.51 -2.92 -13.43
CA THR A 196 -4.26 -3.11 -14.67
C THR A 196 -4.01 -4.54 -15.20
N PRO A 197 -4.98 -5.17 -15.87
CA PRO A 197 -4.76 -6.47 -16.51
C PRO A 197 -3.77 -6.38 -17.68
N LEU A 198 -2.89 -7.36 -17.76
CA LEU A 198 -1.98 -7.59 -18.89
C LEU A 198 -2.51 -8.70 -19.82
N SER A 199 -3.13 -9.72 -19.25
CA SER A 199 -3.92 -10.75 -19.96
C SER A 199 -5.07 -11.23 -19.07
N ASP A 200 -5.82 -12.25 -19.51
CA ASP A 200 -6.88 -12.86 -18.70
C ASP A 200 -6.41 -13.45 -17.37
N GLU A 201 -5.11 -13.77 -17.22
CA GLU A 201 -4.54 -14.39 -16.00
C GLU A 201 -3.39 -13.56 -15.37
N HIS A 202 -3.04 -12.41 -15.96
CA HIS A 202 -1.90 -11.59 -15.50
C HIS A 202 -2.32 -10.16 -15.14
N ILE A 203 -1.81 -9.66 -14.02
CA ILE A 203 -2.00 -8.28 -13.54
C ILE A 203 -0.65 -7.59 -13.44
N ILE A 204 -0.52 -6.40 -14.02
CA ILE A 204 0.56 -5.48 -13.68
C ILE A 204 0.12 -4.70 -12.44
N GLN A 205 0.96 -4.70 -11.41
CA GLN A 205 0.80 -3.87 -10.22
C GLN A 205 2.05 -3.03 -9.99
N ILE A 206 1.85 -1.76 -9.67
CA ILE A 206 2.92 -0.84 -9.30
C ILE A 206 2.60 -0.31 -7.91
N ASN A 207 3.50 -0.60 -6.97
CA ASN A 207 3.42 -0.17 -5.59
C ASN A 207 4.37 1.01 -5.36
N PHE A 208 3.88 2.03 -4.67
CA PHE A 208 4.65 3.20 -4.25
C PHE A 208 4.61 3.35 -2.73
N PRO A 209 5.43 2.58 -1.97
CA PRO A 209 5.60 2.80 -0.54
C PRO A 209 6.30 4.13 -0.27
N ILE A 210 5.65 5.00 0.50
CA ILE A 210 6.23 6.22 1.06
C ILE A 210 6.49 5.96 2.55
N THR A 211 7.73 6.15 2.98
CA THR A 211 8.09 6.11 4.41
C THR A 211 8.51 7.51 4.82
N LEU A 212 7.82 8.12 5.77
CA LEU A 212 8.17 9.41 6.34
C LEU A 212 9.19 9.20 7.48
N THR A 213 10.14 10.12 7.61
CA THR A 213 11.19 10.01 8.63
C THR A 213 11.35 11.31 9.37
N LEU A 214 11.22 11.24 10.69
CA LEU A 214 11.40 12.36 11.61
C LEU A 214 12.24 11.91 12.80
N HIS A 215 13.11 12.79 13.27
CA HIS A 215 13.70 12.60 14.59
C HIS A 215 12.60 12.76 15.63
N ASN A 216 12.43 11.77 16.53
CA ASN A 216 11.49 11.81 17.65
C ASN A 216 9.99 11.80 17.25
N ALA A 217 9.59 10.93 16.31
CA ALA A 217 8.19 10.85 15.84
C ALA A 217 7.85 9.49 15.17
N GLY A 218 8.33 8.38 15.73
CA GLY A 218 8.28 7.02 15.13
C GLY A 218 6.91 6.34 14.96
N ASN A 219 5.84 7.10 14.71
CA ASN A 219 4.49 6.58 14.47
C ASN A 219 3.74 7.35 13.36
N ALA A 220 2.68 6.73 12.86
CA ALA A 220 1.82 7.24 11.78
C ALA A 220 1.39 8.70 12.00
N PHE A 221 0.71 8.96 13.12
CA PHE A 221 0.11 10.25 13.42
C PHE A 221 1.13 11.40 13.39
N GLN A 222 2.28 11.22 14.05
CA GLN A 222 3.32 12.26 14.11
C GLN A 222 3.93 12.53 12.73
N GLY A 223 4.13 11.49 11.92
CA GLY A 223 4.63 11.62 10.55
C GLY A 223 3.72 12.51 9.68
N PHE A 224 2.44 12.18 9.62
CA PHE A 224 1.48 12.87 8.74
C PHE A 224 1.12 14.29 9.19
N THR A 225 1.18 14.60 10.49
CA THR A 225 0.95 15.97 10.99
C THR A 225 2.13 16.89 10.72
N GLN A 226 3.35 16.34 10.65
CA GLN A 226 4.57 17.13 10.50
C GLN A 226 5.05 17.24 9.05
N ILE A 227 4.98 16.17 8.25
CA ILE A 227 5.47 16.14 6.87
C ILE A 227 4.29 16.07 5.87
N PRO A 228 4.10 17.10 5.03
CA PRO A 228 3.12 17.06 3.96
C PRO A 228 3.48 16.03 2.87
N LEU A 229 2.48 15.31 2.38
CA LEU A 229 2.62 14.29 1.33
C LEU A 229 2.62 14.87 -0.10
N ASP A 230 2.31 16.16 -0.27
CA ASP A 230 2.00 16.75 -1.58
C ASP A 230 3.11 16.54 -2.61
N ASN A 231 4.37 16.75 -2.22
CA ASN A 231 5.51 16.57 -3.12
C ASN A 231 5.78 15.11 -3.47
N PHE A 232 5.52 14.18 -2.54
CA PHE A 232 5.61 12.73 -2.80
C PHE A 232 4.53 12.32 -3.80
N ARG A 233 3.26 12.69 -3.52
CA ARG A 233 2.12 12.41 -4.39
C ARG A 233 2.30 13.02 -5.78
N LYS A 234 2.78 14.26 -5.86
CA LYS A 234 3.08 14.90 -7.15
C LYS A 234 4.07 14.08 -7.97
N TYR A 235 5.18 13.66 -7.37
CA TYR A 235 6.20 12.87 -8.09
C TYR A 235 5.66 11.49 -8.53
N ILE A 236 4.85 10.83 -7.69
CA ILE A 236 4.16 9.59 -8.07
C ILE A 236 3.22 9.84 -9.25
N LEU A 237 2.40 10.88 -9.22
CA LEU A 237 1.49 11.22 -10.31
C LEU A 237 2.23 11.55 -11.61
N ASP A 238 3.37 12.23 -11.53
CA ASP A 238 4.23 12.48 -12.69
C ASP A 238 4.71 11.16 -13.33
N ILE A 239 5.09 10.15 -12.52
CA ILE A 239 5.41 8.79 -13.00
C ILE A 239 4.16 8.14 -13.60
N ILE A 240 3.04 8.11 -12.88
CA ILE A 240 1.79 7.45 -13.28
C ILE A 240 1.30 7.99 -14.63
N TYR A 241 1.26 9.30 -14.81
CA TYR A 241 0.81 9.92 -16.07
C TYR A 241 1.82 9.78 -17.22
N SER A 242 3.03 9.30 -16.95
CA SER A 242 4.01 8.96 -17.98
C SER A 242 3.89 7.52 -18.49
N LEU A 243 3.10 6.66 -17.82
CA LEU A 243 2.95 5.23 -18.14
C LEU A 243 2.30 5.03 -19.50
N LYS A 244 2.92 4.24 -20.37
CA LYS A 244 2.35 3.74 -21.62
C LYS A 244 2.44 2.22 -21.64
N LEU A 245 1.30 1.56 -21.78
CA LEU A 245 1.21 0.11 -21.84
C LEU A 245 0.61 -0.28 -23.20
N ASP A 246 1.37 -1.04 -23.98
CA ASP A 246 0.95 -1.62 -25.25
C ASP A 246 0.79 -3.13 -25.06
N ILE A 247 -0.39 -3.68 -25.33
CA ILE A 247 -0.69 -5.12 -25.15
C ILE A 247 -0.82 -5.76 -26.54
N HIS A 248 0.03 -6.75 -26.86
CA HIS A 248 0.25 -7.22 -28.23
C HIS A 248 -0.99 -7.92 -28.86
N ASN A 249 -1.89 -8.49 -28.05
CA ASN A 249 -3.01 -9.31 -28.56
C ASN A 249 -4.41 -8.65 -28.48
N GLN A 250 -4.51 -7.38 -28.12
CA GLN A 250 -5.81 -6.69 -28.02
C GLN A 250 -6.39 -6.19 -29.35
N LEU A 251 -5.70 -6.41 -30.48
CA LEU A 251 -6.19 -6.05 -31.81
C LEU A 251 -7.06 -7.14 -32.48
N SER A 252 -7.09 -8.37 -31.96
CA SER A 252 -7.74 -9.52 -32.62
C SER A 252 -8.99 -10.08 -31.93
N SER A 253 -9.32 -9.63 -30.71
CA SER A 253 -10.53 -10.05 -29.98
C SER A 253 -11.49 -8.86 -29.87
N GLY A 254 -12.43 -8.74 -30.81
CA GLY A 254 -13.30 -7.59 -31.04
C GLY A 254 -14.33 -7.21 -29.95
N SER A 255 -14.03 -7.38 -28.67
CA SER A 255 -14.92 -7.02 -27.56
C SER A 255 -14.13 -6.68 -26.30
N GLY A 256 -13.98 -5.39 -25.96
CA GLY A 256 -13.55 -5.02 -24.59
C GLY A 256 -12.98 -3.62 -24.38
N LEU A 257 -12.24 -3.06 -25.34
CA LEU A 257 -11.51 -1.79 -25.13
C LEU A 257 -12.04 -0.57 -25.88
N LYS A 258 -13.04 -0.77 -26.76
CA LYS A 258 -13.79 0.33 -27.37
C LYS A 258 -15.13 0.50 -26.67
N SER A 259 -15.10 1.00 -25.45
CA SER A 259 -16.22 1.79 -24.97
C SER A 259 -15.69 3.10 -24.43
N ASP A 260 -16.19 4.19 -24.97
CA ASP A 260 -16.07 5.53 -24.40
C ASP A 260 -16.99 5.60 -23.16
N ASP A 261 -16.77 4.65 -22.24
CA ASP A 261 -17.64 4.35 -21.12
C ASP A 261 -17.30 5.30 -19.99
N LYS A 262 -17.85 6.51 -20.10
CA LYS A 262 -17.86 7.55 -19.06
C LYS A 262 -18.73 7.19 -17.86
N GLY A 263 -19.35 6.01 -17.85
CA GLY A 263 -20.18 5.52 -16.75
C GLY A 263 -19.36 5.25 -15.49
N GLU A 264 -20.07 5.24 -14.37
CA GLU A 264 -19.54 4.90 -13.05
C GLU A 264 -18.82 3.56 -13.05
N LYS A 265 -17.73 3.46 -12.28
CA LYS A 265 -16.93 2.23 -12.17
C LYS A 265 -16.95 1.69 -10.74
N PRO A 266 -17.05 0.36 -10.54
CA PRO A 266 -17.01 -0.21 -9.19
C PRO A 266 -15.66 0.07 -8.52
N VAL A 267 -15.61 0.18 -7.21
CA VAL A 267 -14.40 0.49 -6.45
C VAL A 267 -14.29 -0.39 -5.20
N ILE A 268 -13.09 -0.48 -4.62
CA ILE A 268 -12.84 -1.19 -3.36
C ILE A 268 -12.59 -0.22 -2.22
N GLU A 269 -13.13 -0.48 -1.03
CA GLU A 269 -12.99 0.42 0.12
C GLU A 269 -12.85 -0.35 1.44
N ALA A 270 -12.20 0.26 2.43
CA ALA A 270 -12.27 -0.22 3.81
C ALA A 270 -13.74 -0.23 4.32
N THR A 271 -14.04 -1.13 5.25
CA THR A 271 -15.35 -1.12 5.93
C THR A 271 -15.43 0.03 6.94
N PRO A 272 -16.65 0.52 7.27
CA PRO A 272 -16.84 1.49 8.35
C PRO A 272 -16.25 1.02 9.69
N ASP A 273 -16.38 -0.27 10.02
CA ASP A 273 -15.81 -0.86 11.24
C ASP A 273 -14.28 -0.80 11.24
N HIS A 274 -13.64 -1.04 10.10
CA HIS A 274 -12.19 -0.94 9.97
C HIS A 274 -11.72 0.51 10.15
N ILE A 275 -12.44 1.48 9.60
CA ILE A 275 -12.16 2.91 9.79
C ILE A 275 -12.29 3.31 11.27
N LEU A 276 -13.33 2.83 11.96
CA LEU A 276 -13.52 3.11 13.38
C LEU A 276 -12.40 2.51 14.23
N LEU A 277 -12.04 1.25 13.97
CA LEU A 277 -10.94 0.58 14.67
C LEU A 277 -9.61 1.29 14.43
N ALA A 278 -9.34 1.72 13.20
CA ALA A 278 -8.11 2.43 12.84
C ALA A 278 -7.89 3.70 13.69
N LYS A 279 -8.95 4.44 14.04
CA LYS A 279 -8.87 5.60 14.94
C LYS A 279 -8.35 5.22 16.33
N THR A 280 -8.87 4.12 16.87
CA THR A 280 -8.43 3.58 18.16
C THR A 280 -6.96 3.13 18.11
N VAL A 281 -6.61 2.36 17.08
CA VAL A 281 -5.25 1.81 16.91
C VAL A 281 -4.23 2.93 16.74
N MET A 282 -4.44 3.86 15.81
CA MET A 282 -3.50 4.95 15.57
C MET A 282 -3.33 5.84 16.81
N ARG A 283 -4.41 6.09 17.58
CA ARG A 283 -4.31 6.80 18.85
C ARG A 283 -3.43 6.06 19.85
N ALA A 284 -3.64 4.75 20.03
CA ALA A 284 -2.84 3.95 20.95
C ALA A 284 -1.34 3.96 20.58
N TRP A 285 -1.02 4.08 19.29
CA TRP A 285 0.36 4.12 18.78
C TRP A 285 0.93 5.54 18.63
N SER A 286 0.13 6.59 18.82
CA SER A 286 0.52 8.00 18.59
C SER A 286 1.63 8.54 19.50
N ALA A 287 1.88 7.88 20.65
CA ALA A 287 2.97 8.21 21.57
C ALA A 287 4.25 7.41 21.32
N LYS A 288 4.24 6.42 20.40
CA LYS A 288 5.40 5.55 20.18
C LYS A 288 6.61 6.39 19.77
N GLU A 289 7.72 6.20 20.51
CA GLU A 289 9.02 6.84 20.29
C GLU A 289 8.97 8.37 20.30
N TYR A 290 7.83 8.96 20.70
CA TYR A 290 7.66 10.37 20.85
C TYR A 290 8.01 10.77 22.29
N THR A 291 8.98 11.64 22.42
CA THR A 291 9.38 12.22 23.70
C THR A 291 9.10 13.72 23.67
N ASN A 292 8.17 14.18 24.51
CA ASN A 292 7.96 15.61 24.69
C ASN A 292 8.80 16.09 25.89
N PRO A 293 9.87 16.86 25.68
CA PRO A 293 10.73 17.32 26.78
C PRO A 293 10.03 18.27 27.75
N LYS A 294 8.84 18.78 27.39
CA LYS A 294 8.02 19.66 28.24
C LYS A 294 7.05 18.89 29.14
N LEU A 295 6.82 17.61 28.88
CA LEU A 295 5.90 16.76 29.65
C LEU A 295 6.71 15.79 30.51
N LYS A 296 6.13 15.32 31.62
CA LYS A 296 6.80 14.33 32.46
C LYS A 296 6.83 12.98 31.76
N LYS A 297 7.80 12.15 32.13
CA LYS A 297 7.96 10.81 31.55
C LYS A 297 6.72 9.93 31.74
N ASP A 298 5.99 10.14 32.85
CA ASP A 298 4.81 9.35 33.22
C ASP A 298 3.49 9.94 32.72
N ASP A 299 3.52 11.08 32.02
CA ASP A 299 2.31 11.68 31.44
C ASP A 299 1.88 10.90 30.18
N ASP A 300 0.59 10.93 29.85
CA ASP A 300 0.10 10.38 28.59
C ASP A 300 0.52 11.28 27.41
N HIS A 301 1.50 10.84 26.63
CA HIS A 301 1.98 11.55 25.43
C HIS A 301 1.16 11.22 24.18
N ARG A 302 0.08 10.44 24.28
CA ARG A 302 -0.77 10.09 23.13
C ARG A 302 -1.51 11.33 22.63
N ALA A 303 -1.74 11.36 21.33
CA ALA A 303 -2.63 12.33 20.71
C ALA A 303 -4.06 12.20 21.24
N SER A 304 -4.80 13.30 21.16
CA SER A 304 -6.24 13.29 21.42
C SER A 304 -6.95 12.37 20.42
N TYR A 305 -8.08 11.80 20.82
CA TYR A 305 -8.86 10.97 19.90
C TYR A 305 -9.45 11.81 18.77
N GLU A 306 -9.77 13.05 19.06
CA GLU A 306 -10.31 14.06 18.16
C GLU A 306 -9.32 14.37 17.02
N ASP A 307 -8.04 14.61 17.33
CA ASP A 307 -7.02 14.90 16.31
C ASP A 307 -6.76 13.70 15.39
N VAL A 308 -6.66 12.50 15.98
CA VAL A 308 -6.47 11.25 15.21
C VAL A 308 -7.68 10.98 14.32
N SER A 309 -8.88 11.17 14.86
CA SER A 309 -10.13 10.99 14.12
C SER A 309 -10.21 11.97 12.94
N ALA A 310 -9.91 13.25 13.17
CA ALA A 310 -9.92 14.26 12.11
C ALA A 310 -8.90 13.95 10.99
N LEU A 311 -7.72 13.42 11.35
CA LEU A 311 -6.74 12.97 10.36
C LEU A 311 -7.27 11.82 9.52
N ILE A 312 -7.79 10.76 10.15
CA ILE A 312 -8.32 9.59 9.44
C ILE A 312 -9.54 10.00 8.61
N ASP A 313 -10.47 10.77 9.17
CA ASP A 313 -11.65 11.26 8.46
C ASP A 313 -11.27 12.07 7.23
N LYS A 314 -10.19 12.87 7.29
CA LYS A 314 -9.67 13.55 6.11
C LYS A 314 -9.09 12.59 5.06
N LEU A 315 -8.40 11.53 5.49
CA LEU A 315 -7.73 10.58 4.59
C LEU A 315 -8.67 9.56 3.93
N VAL A 316 -9.78 9.21 4.58
CA VAL A 316 -10.78 8.29 4.01
C VAL A 316 -11.66 8.96 2.96
N GLN A 317 -11.77 10.29 2.98
CA GLN A 317 -12.56 11.02 1.98
C GLN A 317 -11.91 10.89 0.59
N PRO A 318 -12.62 10.35 -0.41
CA PRO A 318 -12.10 10.24 -1.76
C PRO A 318 -11.67 11.59 -2.31
N THR A 319 -10.47 11.64 -2.88
CA THR A 319 -9.94 12.79 -3.60
C THR A 319 -9.79 12.38 -5.06
N PRO A 320 -10.71 12.80 -5.95
CA PRO A 320 -10.64 12.47 -7.37
C PRO A 320 -9.33 12.98 -8.00
N LEU A 321 -8.62 12.09 -8.68
CA LEU A 321 -7.42 12.42 -9.43
C LEU A 321 -7.77 12.86 -10.86
N PRO A 322 -6.90 13.61 -11.55
CA PRO A 322 -7.09 13.89 -12.97
C PRO A 322 -7.32 12.60 -13.78
N ASN A 323 -8.29 12.65 -14.69
CA ASN A 323 -8.75 11.53 -15.52
C ASN A 323 -9.39 10.35 -14.74
N SER A 324 -9.84 10.57 -13.50
CA SER A 324 -10.62 9.58 -12.76
C SER A 324 -12.04 9.43 -13.33
N TYR A 325 -12.54 8.20 -13.34
CA TYR A 325 -13.96 7.93 -13.60
C TYR A 325 -14.81 8.23 -12.35
N PRO A 326 -16.10 8.56 -12.52
CA PRO A 326 -17.05 8.56 -11.42
C PRO A 326 -17.08 7.21 -10.68
N ARG A 327 -17.22 7.25 -9.36
CA ARG A 327 -17.32 6.06 -8.50
C ARG A 327 -18.72 5.45 -8.65
N GLY A 328 -18.80 4.13 -8.75
CA GLY A 328 -20.04 3.36 -8.77
C GLY A 328 -20.15 2.45 -7.54
N GLU A 329 -20.56 1.20 -7.76
CA GLU A 329 -20.70 0.18 -6.71
C GLU A 329 -19.44 0.03 -5.85
N VAL A 330 -19.61 0.01 -4.53
CA VAL A 330 -18.52 -0.14 -3.56
C VAL A 330 -18.44 -1.59 -3.09
N MET A 331 -17.28 -2.20 -3.24
CA MET A 331 -16.93 -3.52 -2.73
C MET A 331 -16.06 -3.37 -1.50
N HIS A 332 -16.58 -3.70 -0.33
CA HIS A 332 -15.82 -3.51 0.91
C HIS A 332 -14.80 -4.62 1.15
N ASN A 333 -13.61 -4.24 1.63
CA ASN A 333 -12.60 -5.16 2.12
C ASN A 333 -12.91 -5.57 3.57
N TYR A 334 -13.50 -6.76 3.73
CA TYR A 334 -13.80 -7.33 5.04
C TYR A 334 -12.63 -8.12 5.66
N MET A 335 -11.54 -8.34 4.92
CA MET A 335 -10.52 -9.35 5.27
C MET A 335 -9.80 -9.02 6.57
N ALA A 336 -9.39 -7.76 6.78
CA ALA A 336 -8.74 -7.35 8.02
C ALA A 336 -9.62 -7.64 9.25
N MET A 337 -10.92 -7.33 9.17
CA MET A 337 -11.85 -7.57 10.28
C MET A 337 -12.14 -9.06 10.49
N GLN A 338 -12.21 -9.85 9.41
CA GLN A 338 -12.36 -11.30 9.49
C GLN A 338 -11.15 -11.96 10.16
N ILE A 339 -9.92 -11.60 9.77
CA ILE A 339 -8.69 -12.11 10.37
C ILE A 339 -8.66 -11.83 11.88
N LEU A 340 -9.03 -10.61 12.30
CA LEU A 340 -9.08 -10.25 13.71
C LEU A 340 -10.10 -11.09 14.49
N LYS A 341 -11.28 -11.32 13.91
CA LYS A 341 -12.32 -12.15 14.52
C LYS A 341 -11.85 -13.60 14.67
N ASP A 342 -11.22 -14.15 13.63
CA ASP A 342 -10.70 -15.53 13.65
C ASP A 342 -9.61 -15.70 14.70
N GLU A 343 -8.72 -14.72 14.86
CA GLU A 343 -7.68 -14.73 15.89
C GLU A 343 -8.24 -14.60 17.31
N GLU A 344 -9.30 -13.81 17.49
CA GLU A 344 -10.01 -13.71 18.77
C GLU A 344 -10.66 -15.04 19.16
N GLU A 345 -11.35 -15.70 18.23
CA GLU A 345 -11.95 -17.02 18.43
C GLU A 345 -10.89 -18.09 18.76
N ARG A 346 -9.75 -18.10 18.03
CA ARG A 346 -8.63 -18.99 18.31
C ARG A 346 -8.02 -18.76 19.70
N ALA A 347 -7.88 -17.50 20.11
CA ALA A 347 -7.37 -17.15 21.43
C ALA A 347 -8.32 -17.64 22.55
N LYS A 348 -9.63 -17.45 22.38
CA LYS A 348 -10.66 -17.96 23.31
C LYS A 348 -10.63 -19.48 23.42
N ALA A 349 -10.54 -20.18 22.29
CA ALA A 349 -10.46 -21.65 22.28
C ALA A 349 -9.24 -22.18 23.03
N LYS A 350 -8.06 -21.59 22.81
CA LYS A 350 -6.82 -21.96 23.52
C LYS A 350 -6.92 -21.70 25.03
N MET A 351 -7.55 -20.60 25.44
CA MET A 351 -7.77 -20.29 26.85
C MET A 351 -8.68 -21.31 27.51
N GLN A 352 -9.78 -21.69 26.85
CA GLN A 352 -10.70 -22.70 27.35
C GLN A 352 -10.02 -24.07 27.48
N GLU A 353 -9.22 -24.48 26.49
CA GLU A 353 -8.43 -25.72 26.55
C GLU A 353 -7.45 -25.72 27.73
N ALA A 354 -6.74 -24.59 27.96
CA ALA A 354 -5.81 -24.46 29.08
C ALA A 354 -6.52 -24.53 30.44
N LEU A 355 -7.70 -23.90 30.56
CA LEU A 355 -8.52 -23.96 31.77
C LEU A 355 -9.00 -25.39 32.06
N SER A 356 -9.49 -26.11 31.03
CA SER A 356 -9.93 -27.50 31.17
C SER A 356 -8.78 -28.43 31.56
N LYS A 357 -7.58 -28.24 30.99
CA LYS A 357 -6.38 -29.01 31.36
C LYS A 357 -5.93 -28.73 32.79
N SER A 358 -6.01 -27.48 33.24
CA SER A 358 -5.67 -27.12 34.62
C SER A 358 -6.65 -27.71 35.63
N GLN A 359 -7.96 -27.72 35.32
CA GLN A 359 -8.98 -28.33 36.17
C GLN A 359 -8.80 -29.84 36.28
N ALA A 360 -8.51 -30.53 35.17
CA ALA A 360 -8.23 -31.97 35.16
C ALA A 360 -6.92 -32.37 35.86
N SER A 361 -6.00 -31.42 36.11
CA SER A 361 -4.77 -31.66 36.87
C SER A 361 -4.90 -31.42 38.38
N LEU A 362 -6.04 -30.88 38.82
CA LEU A 362 -6.37 -30.60 40.22
C LEU A 362 -7.32 -31.65 40.83
N GLU A 363 -7.91 -32.50 39.98
CA GLU A 363 -8.63 -33.73 40.35
C GLU A 363 -7.68 -34.93 40.32
#